data_AF-A0A349NDP5-F1
#
_entry.id   AF-A0A349NDP5-F1
#
_cell.length_a   1.000
_cell.length_b   1.000
_cell.length_c   1.000
_cell.angle_alpha   90.00
_cell.angle_beta   90.00
_cell.angle_gamma   90.00
#
_symmetry.space_group_name_H-M   'P 1'
#
loop_
_entity.id
_entity.type
_entity.pdbx_description
1 polymer ?
#
loop_
_entity_poly.entity_id
_entity_poly.type
_entity_poly.pdbx_seq_one_letter_code
_entity_poly.pdbx_strand_id
1 'polypeptide(L)'
;MFRPGIDRIDRVISQLESGDQINYLSITFALLEPDESWSKEVMPDFLHLSEDSYRRLTKVILPEISEQLASPSIFRQIDVLN
;
A
#
# COMPACT_ATOMS: atom_id res chain seq x y z
N MET A 1 5.75 8.40 -17.23
CA MET A 1 4.45 9.08 -17.32
C MET A 1 3.63 8.73 -16.10
N PHE A 2 3.49 9.69 -15.20
CA PHE A 2 2.61 9.60 -14.04
C PHE A 2 1.15 9.59 -14.48
N ARG A 3 0.31 8.72 -13.90
CA ARG A 3 -1.10 8.54 -14.31
C ARG A 3 -2.00 9.41 -13.45
N PRO A 4 -2.55 10.54 -13.94
CA PRO A 4 -3.36 11.46 -13.12
C PRO A 4 -4.63 10.81 -12.53
N GLY A 5 -5.08 9.70 -13.12
CA GLY A 5 -6.20 8.92 -12.62
C GLY A 5 -5.91 8.21 -11.30
N ILE A 6 -4.69 7.73 -11.07
CA ILE A 6 -4.31 7.01 -9.84
C ILE A 6 -4.33 7.98 -8.66
N ASP A 7 -3.71 9.15 -8.79
CA ASP A 7 -3.75 10.20 -7.76
C ASP A 7 -5.14 10.67 -7.36
N ARG A 8 -6.05 10.69 -8.33
CA ARG A 8 -7.43 11.04 -8.05
C ARG A 8 -8.09 9.94 -7.22
N ILE A 9 -7.83 8.68 -7.54
CA ILE A 9 -8.34 7.53 -6.80
C ILE A 9 -7.73 7.48 -5.40
N ASP A 10 -6.40 7.60 -5.29
CA ASP A 10 -5.67 7.65 -4.02
C ASP A 10 -6.24 8.72 -3.08
N ARG A 11 -6.49 9.94 -3.58
CA ARG A 11 -7.12 11.02 -2.80
C ARG A 11 -8.54 10.73 -2.30
N VAL A 12 -9.29 9.88 -3.01
CA VAL A 12 -10.64 9.48 -2.60
C VAL A 12 -10.55 8.33 -1.59
N ILE A 13 -9.72 7.33 -1.86
CA ILE A 13 -9.56 6.15 -1.00
C ILE A 13 -8.88 6.52 0.32
N SER A 14 -7.92 7.45 0.31
CA SER A 14 -7.23 7.89 1.54
C SER A 14 -8.17 8.50 2.57
N GLN A 15 -9.33 9.02 2.15
CA GLN A 15 -10.34 9.55 3.07
C GLN A 15 -11.06 8.47 3.88
N LEU A 16 -10.91 7.19 3.50
CA LEU A 16 -11.44 6.06 4.25
C LEU A 16 -10.55 5.68 5.44
N GLU A 17 -9.38 6.30 5.58
CA GLU A 17 -8.51 6.10 6.73
C GLU A 17 -9.24 6.44 8.03
N SER A 18 -9.26 5.47 8.94
CA SER A 18 -9.78 5.57 10.30
C SER A 18 -8.79 4.82 11.18
N GLY A 19 -7.94 5.54 11.92
CA GLY A 19 -6.75 4.99 12.58
C GLY A 19 -6.98 3.86 13.59
N ASP A 20 -8.24 3.48 13.85
CA ASP A 20 -8.64 2.33 14.66
C ASP A 20 -9.08 1.10 13.85
N GLN A 21 -9.44 1.25 12.57
CA GLN A 21 -10.05 0.18 11.74
C GLN A 21 -9.49 0.08 10.32
N ILE A 22 -9.11 1.20 9.70
CA ILE A 22 -8.66 1.27 8.30
C ILE A 22 -7.42 2.16 8.25
N ASN A 23 -6.28 1.58 7.89
CA ASN A 23 -5.08 2.36 7.59
C ASN A 23 -4.88 2.43 6.08
N TYR A 24 -4.71 3.64 5.55
CA TYR A 24 -4.40 3.85 4.15
C TYR A 24 -2.88 3.98 3.96
N LEU A 25 -2.32 3.27 2.98
CA LEU A 25 -0.91 3.33 2.63
C LEU A 25 -0.76 3.52 1.12
N SER A 26 -0.22 4.67 0.71
CA SER A 26 0.19 4.84 -0.70
C SER A 26 1.54 4.16 -0.91
N ILE A 27 1.61 3.29 -1.91
CA ILE A 27 2.82 2.52 -2.27
C ILE A 27 3.55 3.10 -3.49
N THR A 28 2.98 4.13 -4.13
CA THR A 28 3.46 4.69 -5.39
C THR A 28 4.93 5.12 -5.31
N PHE A 29 5.33 5.75 -4.21
CA PHE A 29 6.71 6.21 -3.99
C PHE A 29 7.75 5.09 -4.01
N ALA A 30 7.36 3.85 -3.69
CA ALA A 30 8.26 2.70 -3.64
C ALA A 30 8.55 2.09 -5.02
N LEU A 31 7.75 2.48 -6.01
CA LEU A 31 7.75 1.89 -7.34
C LEU A 31 8.10 2.90 -8.44
N LEU A 32 8.06 4.20 -8.14
CA LEU A 32 8.55 5.23 -9.05
C LEU A 32 10.08 5.21 -9.12
N GLU A 33 10.60 5.45 -10.31
CA GLU A 33 12.00 5.84 -10.50
C GLU A 33 12.25 7.27 -9.98
N PRO A 34 13.50 7.71 -9.80
CA PRO A 34 13.80 9.06 -9.28
C PRO A 34 13.22 10.22 -10.08
N ASP A 35 12.87 10.00 -11.35
CA ASP A 35 12.23 10.96 -12.24
C ASP A 35 10.69 10.85 -12.27
N GLU A 36 10.11 10.13 -11.29
CA GLU A 36 8.67 9.87 -11.17
C GLU A 36 8.08 9.07 -12.34
N SER A 37 8.93 8.36 -13.09
CA SER A 37 8.50 7.47 -14.16
C SER A 37 8.29 6.02 -13.69
N TRP A 38 7.58 5.26 -14.51
CA TRP A 38 7.45 3.81 -14.39
C TRP A 38 8.35 3.18 -15.45
N SER A 39 9.30 2.36 -15.04
CA SER A 39 10.19 1.63 -15.94
C SER A 39 9.61 0.25 -16.29
N LYS A 40 10.07 -0.34 -17.41
CA LYS A 40 9.78 -1.74 -17.74
C LYS A 40 10.42 -2.73 -16.75
N GLU A 41 11.45 -2.30 -16.03
CA GLU A 41 12.03 -3.07 -14.94
C GLU A 41 11.09 -3.13 -13.74
N VAL A 42 10.34 -2.05 -13.49
CA VAL A 42 9.32 -2.01 -12.42
C VAL A 42 8.04 -2.74 -12.84
N MET A 43 7.50 -2.41 -14.00
CA MET A 43 6.28 -2.99 -14.56
C MET A 43 6.49 -3.32 -16.05
N PRO A 44 6.80 -4.59 -16.41
CA PRO A 44 7.14 -4.96 -17.79
C PRO A 44 6.06 -4.62 -18.83
N ASP A 45 4.79 -4.64 -18.42
CA ASP A 45 3.62 -4.30 -19.24
C ASP A 45 2.92 -3.00 -18.78
N PHE A 46 3.58 -2.22 -17.91
CA PHE A 46 3.06 -1.00 -17.29
C PHE A 46 1.79 -1.20 -16.45
N LEU A 47 1.56 -2.41 -15.93
CA LEU A 47 0.50 -2.70 -14.98
C LEU A 47 0.94 -3.69 -13.89
N HIS A 48 1.44 -4.85 -14.28
CA HIS A 48 1.85 -5.90 -13.35
C HIS A 48 3.27 -5.65 -12.88
N LEU A 49 3.49 -5.80 -11.57
CA LEU A 49 4.81 -5.66 -10.96
C LEU A 49 5.73 -6.79 -11.42
N SER A 50 7.00 -6.45 -11.66
CA SER A 50 8.07 -7.43 -11.75
C SER A 50 8.33 -8.11 -10.39
N GLU A 51 9.09 -9.20 -10.39
CA GLU A 51 9.51 -9.87 -9.15
C GLU A 51 10.22 -8.89 -8.19
N ASP A 52 11.17 -8.11 -8.69
CA ASP A 52 11.90 -7.13 -7.88
C ASP A 52 10.98 -6.04 -7.31
N SER A 53 9.97 -5.63 -8.08
CA SER A 53 8.98 -4.67 -7.61
C SER A 53 8.06 -5.23 -6.53
N TYR A 54 7.71 -6.52 -6.59
CA TYR A 54 7.05 -7.19 -5.47
C TYR A 54 7.94 -7.22 -4.22
N ARG A 55 9.27 -7.35 -4.36
CA ARG A 55 10.20 -7.25 -3.22
C ARG A 55 10.24 -5.82 -2.66
N ARG A 56 10.23 -4.78 -3.51
CA ARG A 56 10.12 -3.37 -3.09
C ARG A 56 8.82 -3.12 -2.33
N LEU A 57 7.70 -3.55 -2.89
CA LEU A 57 6.37 -3.47 -2.26
C LEU A 57 6.36 -4.14 -0.89
N THR A 58 6.86 -5.38 -0.82
CA THR A 58 6.93 -6.16 0.43
C THR A 58 7.67 -5.42 1.55
N LYS A 59 8.79 -4.75 1.24
CA LYS A 59 9.55 -3.97 2.22
C LYS A 59 8.75 -2.82 2.84
N VAL A 60 7.78 -2.28 2.10
CA VAL A 60 6.95 -1.16 2.54
C VAL A 60 5.71 -1.62 3.30
N ILE A 61 5.07 -2.70 2.86
CA ILE A 61 3.81 -3.16 3.49
C ILE A 61 4.04 -4.01 4.75
N LEU A 62 5.18 -4.71 4.86
CA LEU A 62 5.41 -5.62 5.99
C LEU A 62 5.45 -4.93 7.37
N PRO A 63 6.09 -3.75 7.53
CA PRO A 63 6.03 -3.03 8.80
C PRO A 63 4.60 -2.68 9.22
N GLU A 64 3.78 -2.18 8.29
CA GLU A 64 2.38 -1.81 8.53
C GLU A 64 1.53 -3.02 8.94
N ILE A 65 1.70 -4.15 8.27
CA ILE A 65 1.03 -5.41 8.63
C ILE A 65 1.48 -5.89 10.01
N SER A 66 2.77 -5.79 10.31
CA SER A 66 3.33 -6.24 11.59
C SER A 66 2.83 -5.41 12.76
N GLU A 67 2.76 -4.09 12.58
CA GLU A 67 2.16 -3.17 13.55
C GLU A 67 0.66 -3.46 13.74
N GLN A 68 -0.03 -3.68 12.61
CA GLN A 68 -1.35 -4.30 12.48
C GLN A 68 -1.58 -5.39 13.53
N LEU A 69 -0.84 -6.48 13.34
CA LEU A 69 -0.95 -7.73 14.10
C LEU A 69 -0.46 -7.63 15.54
N ALA A 70 0.44 -6.70 15.84
CA ALA A 70 0.92 -6.45 17.20
C ALA A 70 -0.06 -5.58 18.02
N SER A 71 -1.00 -4.88 17.38
CA SER A 71 -1.95 -4.00 18.05
C SER A 71 -2.96 -4.78 18.92
N PRO A 72 -3.15 -4.41 20.20
CA PRO A 72 -4.16 -5.01 21.08
C PRO A 72 -5.61 -4.84 20.57
N SER A 73 -5.88 -3.88 19.68
CA SER A 73 -7.22 -3.61 19.16
C SER A 73 -7.78 -4.73 18.28
N ILE A 74 -6.92 -5.52 17.60
CA ILE A 74 -7.35 -6.67 16.80
C ILE A 74 -8.05 -7.73 17.65
N PHE A 75 -7.62 -7.91 18.90
CA PHE A 75 -8.16 -8.95 19.77
C PHE A 75 -9.48 -8.55 20.45
N ARG A 76 -9.82 -7.26 20.51
CA ARG A 76 -11.09 -6.78 21.09
C ARG A 76 -12.34 -7.18 20.30
N GLN A 77 -12.22 -7.50 19.01
CA GLN A 77 -13.36 -7.94 18.20
C GLN A 77 -13.69 -9.44 18.36
N ILE A 78 -12.76 -10.25 18.88
CA ILE A 78 -12.99 -11.68 19.10
C ILE A 78 -13.77 -11.93 20.41
N ASP A 79 -13.60 -11.05 21.40
CA ASP A 79 -14.25 -11.18 22.72
C ASP A 79 -15.75 -10.83 22.73
N VAL A 80 -16.33 -10.34 21.62
CA VAL A 80 -17.78 -10.03 21.53
C VAL A 80 -18.59 -11.21 20.97
N LEU A 81 -17.94 -12.33 20.65
CA LEU A 81 -18.59 -13.54 20.10
C LEU A 81 -18.56 -14.74 21.05
N ASN A 82 -18.18 -14.56 22.33
CA ASN A 82 -18.27 -15.58 23.37
C ASN A 82 -19.14 -15.14 24.54
#